data_AF-A0A351BLB0-F1
#
_entry.id   AF-A0A351BLB0-F1
#
_cell.length_a   1.000
_cell.length_b   1.000
_cell.length_c   1.000
_cell.angle_alpha   90.00
_cell.angle_beta   90.00
_cell.angle_gamma   90.00
#
_symmetry.space_group_name_H-M   'P 1'
#
loop_
_entity.id
_entity.type
_entity.pdbx_description
1 polymer ?
#
loop_
_entity_poly.entity_id
_entity_poly.type
_entity_poly.pdbx_seq_one_letter_code
_entity_poly.pdbx_strand_id
1 'polypeptide(L)'
;MTGLGWSIRIAMLLLVLIAALAAWLGHAVLDGGTNGWLAAGGLVLVSAVAIAVVVERHLVGRLQALRAVIARTYADGDLTRRAGTSGRDELAQVAADYNRLMESFAIIVGKLLFNSIEVGSASQQLIGDARRVASGS
;
A
#
# COMPACT_ATOMS: atom_id res chain seq x y z
N MET A 1 9.63 9.78 -13.04
CA MET A 1 8.88 8.98 -12.04
C MET A 1 7.58 8.55 -12.71
N THR A 2 7.46 7.30 -13.15
CA THR A 2 6.21 6.81 -13.77
C THR A 2 5.28 6.34 -12.67
N GLY A 3 4.28 7.16 -12.37
CA GLY A 3 3.27 6.85 -11.36
C GLY A 3 2.29 5.75 -11.80
N LEU A 4 1.57 5.15 -10.86
CA LEU A 4 0.45 4.22 -11.07
C LEU A 4 -0.63 4.89 -11.91
N GLY A 5 -0.85 6.19 -11.72
CA GLY A 5 -1.72 6.97 -12.59
C GLY A 5 -1.25 6.97 -14.05
N TRP A 6 0.08 6.97 -14.27
CA TRP A 6 0.67 6.85 -15.61
C TRP A 6 0.50 5.44 -16.18
N SER A 7 0.68 4.39 -15.37
CA SER A 7 0.43 3.00 -15.79
C SER A 7 -1.02 2.75 -16.17
N ILE A 8 -1.98 3.30 -15.40
CA ILE A 8 -3.42 3.21 -15.71
C ILE A 8 -3.72 3.96 -17.01
N ARG A 9 -3.18 5.18 -17.18
CA ARG A 9 -3.35 5.96 -18.41
C ARG A 9 -2.77 5.24 -19.63
N ILE A 10 -1.59 4.64 -19.52
CA ILE A 10 -1.01 3.81 -20.59
C ILE A 10 -1.94 2.65 -20.92
N ALA A 11 -2.44 1.92 -19.91
CA ALA A 11 -3.33 0.79 -20.13
C ALA A 11 -4.62 1.21 -20.85
N MET A 12 -5.21 2.36 -20.48
CA MET A 12 -6.37 2.93 -21.16
C MET A 12 -6.06 3.36 -22.59
N LEU A 13 -4.93 4.05 -22.83
CA LEU A 13 -4.51 4.44 -24.18
C LEU A 13 -4.25 3.22 -25.06
N LEU A 14 -3.64 2.17 -24.50
CA LEU A 14 -3.40 0.91 -25.20
C LEU A 14 -4.73 0.24 -25.56
N LEU A 15 -5.72 0.22 -24.66
CA LEU A 15 -7.06 -0.27 -24.96
C LEU A 15 -7.72 0.52 -26.10
N VAL A 16 -7.63 1.85 -26.08
CA VAL A 16 -8.17 2.70 -27.14
C VAL A 16 -7.48 2.42 -28.48
N LEU A 17 -6.16 2.24 -28.49
CA LEU A 17 -5.41 1.87 -29.69
C LEU A 17 -5.82 0.49 -30.22
N ILE A 18 -6.00 -0.51 -29.34
CA ILE A 18 -6.52 -1.83 -29.72
C ILE A 18 -7.92 -1.70 -30.32
N ALA A 19 -8.80 -0.90 -29.72
CA ALA A 19 -10.15 -0.70 -30.23
C ALA A 19 -10.15 -0.04 -31.62
N ALA A 20 -9.33 0.98 -31.82
CA ALA A 20 -9.17 1.62 -33.13
C ALA A 20 -8.61 0.64 -34.18
N LEU A 21 -7.60 -0.16 -33.81
CA LEU A 21 -7.02 -1.17 -34.69
C LEU A 21 -8.01 -2.28 -35.03
N ALA A 22 -8.78 -2.76 -34.05
CA ALA A 22 -9.79 -3.79 -34.22
C ALA A 22 -10.91 -3.31 -35.16
N ALA A 23 -11.38 -2.07 -34.98
CA ALA A 23 -12.38 -1.47 -35.86
C ALA A 23 -11.84 -1.29 -37.29
N TRP A 24 -10.59 -0.83 -37.43
CA TRP A 24 -9.95 -0.70 -38.73
C TRP A 24 -9.80 -2.05 -39.43
N LEU A 25 -9.34 -3.10 -38.74
CA LEU A 25 -9.24 -4.46 -39.27
C LEU A 25 -10.61 -5.03 -39.66
N GLY A 26 -11.62 -4.84 -38.83
CA GLY A 26 -13.00 -5.27 -39.10
C GLY A 26 -13.58 -4.63 -40.36
N HIS A 27 -13.25 -3.38 -40.62
CA HIS A 27 -13.69 -2.65 -41.82
C HIS A 27 -12.84 -2.97 -43.06
N ALA A 28 -11.51 -2.98 -42.94
CA ALA A 28 -10.59 -3.03 -44.08
C ALA A 28 -10.30 -4.46 -44.58
N VAL A 29 -10.38 -5.47 -43.71
CA VAL A 29 -10.01 -6.86 -44.03
C VAL A 29 -11.23 -7.77 -44.14
N LEU A 30 -12.29 -7.50 -43.40
CA LEU A 30 -13.47 -8.36 -43.28
C LEU A 30 -14.72 -7.79 -43.98
N ASP A 31 -14.50 -6.92 -44.99
CA ASP A 31 -15.52 -6.25 -45.82
C ASP A 31 -16.58 -5.43 -45.04
N GLY A 32 -16.34 -5.16 -43.75
CA GLY A 32 -17.30 -4.42 -42.91
C GLY A 32 -18.62 -5.15 -42.64
N GLY A 33 -18.71 -6.44 -42.98
CA GLY A 33 -19.89 -7.27 -42.72
C GLY A 33 -20.13 -7.50 -41.22
N THR A 34 -21.32 -8.01 -40.86
CA THR A 34 -21.71 -8.30 -39.47
C THR A 34 -20.68 -9.19 -38.75
N ASN A 35 -20.11 -10.18 -39.44
CA ASN A 35 -19.09 -11.07 -38.89
C ASN A 35 -17.76 -10.33 -38.58
N GLY A 36 -17.40 -9.32 -39.37
CA GLY A 36 -16.20 -8.50 -39.15
C GLY A 36 -16.31 -7.62 -37.90
N TRP A 37 -17.47 -7.02 -37.68
CA TRP A 37 -17.75 -6.25 -36.47
C TRP A 37 -17.83 -7.12 -35.21
N LEU A 38 -18.39 -8.33 -35.31
CA LEU A 38 -18.39 -9.29 -34.20
C LEU A 38 -16.97 -9.72 -33.81
N ALA A 39 -16.11 -10.00 -34.80
CA ALA A 39 -14.71 -10.34 -34.54
C ALA A 39 -13.94 -9.17 -33.89
N ALA A 40 -14.13 -7.94 -34.39
CA ALA A 40 -13.52 -6.74 -33.82
C ALA A 40 -13.97 -6.49 -32.37
N GLY A 41 -15.28 -6.59 -32.10
CA GLY A 41 -15.83 -6.45 -30.74
C GLY A 41 -15.31 -7.52 -29.78
N GLY A 42 -15.19 -8.77 -30.25
CA GLY A 42 -14.61 -9.86 -29.48
C GLY A 42 -13.15 -9.59 -29.08
N LEU A 43 -12.32 -9.10 -30.00
CA LEU A 43 -10.92 -8.79 -29.73
C LEU A 43 -10.77 -7.68 -28.66
N VAL A 44 -11.62 -6.65 -28.74
CA VAL A 44 -11.63 -5.55 -27.76
C VAL A 44 -12.06 -6.04 -26.39
N LEU A 45 -13.11 -6.87 -26.31
CA LEU A 45 -13.57 -7.45 -25.05
C LEU A 45 -12.49 -8.30 -24.38
N VAL A 46 -11.84 -9.19 -25.14
CA VAL A 46 -10.76 -10.05 -24.61
C VAL A 46 -9.60 -9.19 -24.12
N SER A 47 -9.23 -8.16 -24.88
CA SER A 47 -8.14 -7.25 -24.51
C SER A 47 -8.48 -6.43 -23.27
N ALA A 48 -9.73 -5.97 -23.13
CA ALA A 48 -10.22 -5.26 -21.94
C ALA A 48 -10.13 -6.15 -20.69
N VAL A 49 -10.58 -7.39 -20.79
CA VAL A 49 -10.51 -8.37 -19.69
C VAL A 49 -9.06 -8.66 -19.33
N ALA A 50 -8.19 -8.88 -20.31
CA ALA A 50 -6.78 -9.14 -20.07
C ALA A 50 -6.10 -7.97 -19.33
N ILE A 51 -6.33 -6.74 -19.77
CA ILE A 51 -5.79 -5.54 -19.11
C ILE A 51 -6.35 -5.41 -17.70
N ALA A 52 -7.66 -5.62 -17.50
CA ALA A 52 -8.28 -5.56 -16.18
C ALA A 52 -7.64 -6.55 -15.19
N VAL A 53 -7.45 -7.80 -15.61
CA VAL A 53 -6.83 -8.85 -14.79
C VAL A 53 -5.37 -8.51 -14.46
N VAL A 54 -4.61 -7.96 -15.41
CA VAL A 54 -3.22 -7.54 -15.17
C VAL A 54 -3.16 -6.41 -14.15
N VAL A 55 -4.00 -5.38 -14.31
CA VAL A 55 -4.12 -4.25 -13.40
C VAL A 55 -4.52 -4.71 -12.00
N GLU A 56 -5.54 -5.57 -11.90
CA GLU A 56 -6.02 -6.11 -10.63
C GLU A 56 -4.90 -6.88 -9.89
N ARG A 57 -4.24 -7.82 -10.57
CA ARG A 57 -3.19 -8.64 -9.94
C ARG A 57 -1.99 -7.82 -9.47
N HIS A 58 -1.59 -6.80 -10.22
CA HIS A 58 -0.38 -6.02 -9.89
C HIS A 58 -0.64 -4.89 -8.91
N LEU A 59 -1.74 -4.13 -9.08
CA LEU A 59 -2.06 -3.00 -8.20
C LEU A 59 -2.82 -3.44 -6.96
N VAL A 60 -3.93 -4.16 -7.15
CA VAL A 60 -4.83 -4.50 -6.03
C VAL A 60 -4.14 -5.47 -5.08
N GLY A 61 -3.37 -6.43 -5.61
CA GLY A 61 -2.57 -7.33 -4.77
C GLY A 61 -1.58 -6.60 -3.86
N ARG A 62 -0.85 -5.60 -4.38
CA ARG A 62 0.09 -4.80 -3.59
C ARG A 62 -0.62 -3.90 -2.57
N LEU A 63 -1.78 -3.35 -2.94
CA LEU A 63 -2.60 -2.57 -2.03
C LEU A 63 -3.16 -3.42 -0.88
N GLN A 64 -3.63 -4.64 -1.19
CA GLN A 64 -4.09 -5.60 -0.19
C GLN A 64 -2.95 -6.03 0.74
N ALA A 65 -1.74 -6.23 0.22
CA ALA A 65 -0.57 -6.53 1.04
C ALA A 65 -0.26 -5.39 2.02
N LEU A 66 -0.25 -4.13 1.57
CA LEU A 66 -0.07 -2.97 2.44
C LEU A 66 -1.17 -2.88 3.49
N ARG A 67 -2.44 -3.05 3.09
CA ARG A 67 -3.58 -3.08 4.01
C ARG A 67 -3.46 -4.19 5.06
N ALA A 68 -3.00 -5.38 4.66
CA ALA A 68 -2.81 -6.50 5.57
C ALA A 68 -1.71 -6.22 6.60
N VAL A 69 -0.61 -5.58 6.20
CA VAL A 69 0.44 -5.14 7.14
C VAL A 69 -0.13 -4.17 8.16
N ILE A 70 -0.84 -3.12 7.70
CA ILE A 70 -1.44 -2.12 8.58
C ILE A 70 -2.43 -2.77 9.56
N ALA A 71 -3.31 -3.64 9.06
CA ALA A 71 -4.31 -4.31 9.88
C ALA A 71 -3.68 -5.20 10.95
N ARG A 72 -2.61 -5.93 10.61
CA ARG A 72 -1.89 -6.76 11.58
C ARG A 72 -1.19 -5.89 12.62
N THR A 73 -0.47 -4.84 12.22
CA THR A 73 0.21 -3.92 13.16
C THR A 73 -0.78 -3.29 14.13
N TYR A 74 -1.99 -2.95 13.65
CA TYR A 74 -3.06 -2.46 14.51
C TYR A 74 -3.56 -3.51 15.51
N ALA A 75 -3.67 -4.77 15.08
CA ALA A 75 -4.22 -5.85 15.90
C ALA A 75 -3.28 -6.29 17.04
N ASP A 76 -1.97 -6.36 16.78
CA ASP A 76 -0.98 -6.83 17.77
C ASP A 76 -0.11 -5.72 18.37
N GLY A 77 -0.13 -4.51 17.80
CA GLY A 77 0.68 -3.39 18.25
C GLY A 77 2.17 -3.53 17.90
N ASP A 78 2.57 -4.48 17.05
CA ASP A 78 3.96 -4.68 16.68
C ASP A 78 4.45 -3.58 15.73
N LEU A 79 4.99 -2.50 16.32
CA LEU A 79 5.54 -1.35 15.60
C LEU A 79 6.83 -1.66 14.81
N THR A 80 7.43 -2.85 14.98
CA THR A 80 8.63 -3.24 14.25
C THR A 80 8.30 -3.74 12.83
N ARG A 81 7.03 -4.08 12.58
CA ARG A 81 6.58 -4.59 11.29
C ARG A 81 6.70 -3.54 10.19
N ARG A 82 7.31 -3.92 9.06
CA ARG A 82 7.55 -3.05 7.91
C ARG A 82 6.70 -3.47 6.71
N ALA A 83 6.18 -2.47 5.99
CA ALA A 83 5.57 -2.67 4.68
C ALA A 83 6.67 -2.79 3.60
N GLY A 84 6.44 -3.66 2.62
CA GLY A 84 7.35 -3.87 1.50
C GLY A 84 7.42 -2.62 0.61
N THR A 85 8.62 -2.06 0.45
CA THR A 85 8.89 -0.86 -0.36
C THR A 85 9.38 -1.19 -1.78
N SER A 86 9.14 -2.41 -2.26
CA SER A 86 9.54 -2.83 -3.60
C SER A 86 8.77 -2.04 -4.65
N GLY A 87 9.48 -1.22 -5.44
CA GLY A 87 8.90 -0.44 -6.53
C GLY A 87 9.44 1.00 -6.55
N ARG A 88 9.07 1.74 -7.59
CA ARG A 88 9.35 3.20 -7.72
C ARG A 88 8.06 4.01 -7.90
N ASP A 89 6.95 3.41 -7.51
CA ASP A 89 5.61 3.96 -7.66
C ASP A 89 5.07 4.53 -6.35
N GLU A 90 3.88 5.10 -6.40
CA GLU A 90 3.22 5.77 -5.29
C GLU A 90 2.89 4.78 -4.18
N LEU A 91 2.57 3.52 -4.49
CA LEU A 91 2.38 2.49 -3.46
C LEU A 91 3.67 2.23 -2.67
N ALA A 92 4.83 2.18 -3.34
CA ALA A 92 6.12 2.04 -2.66
C ALA A 92 6.45 3.27 -1.81
N GLN A 93 6.09 4.47 -2.26
CA GLN A 93 6.25 5.71 -1.48
C GLN A 93 5.35 5.70 -0.23
N VAL A 94 4.08 5.35 -0.37
CA VAL A 94 3.16 5.23 0.77
C VAL A 94 3.63 4.16 1.77
N ALA A 95 4.16 3.04 1.28
CA ALA A 95 4.76 2.02 2.15
C ALA A 95 5.99 2.54 2.91
N ALA A 96 6.82 3.37 2.25
CA ALA A 96 7.98 3.99 2.90
C ALA A 96 7.56 5.01 3.96
N ASP A 97 6.54 5.84 3.68
CA ASP A 97 6.01 6.81 4.63
C ASP A 97 5.33 6.13 5.81
N TYR A 98 4.60 5.03 5.58
CA TYR A 98 4.08 4.19 6.65
C TYR A 98 5.20 3.66 7.56
N ASN A 99 6.31 3.18 6.98
CA ASN A 99 7.44 2.68 7.77
C ASN A 99 8.06 3.80 8.64
N ARG A 100 8.25 5.00 8.07
CA ARG A 100 8.74 6.17 8.83
C ARG A 100 7.81 6.58 9.96
N LEU A 101 6.50 6.50 9.74
CA LEU A 101 5.50 6.76 10.76
C LEU A 101 5.59 5.75 11.91
N MET A 102 5.69 4.45 11.61
CA MET A 102 5.83 3.43 12.65
C MET A 102 7.14 3.56 13.42
N GLU A 103 8.23 3.93 12.75
CA GLU A 103 9.51 4.22 13.41
C GLU A 103 9.38 5.39 14.40
N SER A 104 8.69 6.45 14.00
CA SER A 104 8.42 7.60 14.88
C SER A 104 7.60 7.20 16.10
N PHE A 105 6.57 6.35 15.92
CA PHE A 105 5.80 5.81 17.04
C PHE A 105 6.64 4.94 17.97
N ALA A 106 7.49 4.06 17.44
CA ALA A 106 8.38 3.24 18.25
C ALA A 106 9.32 4.10 19.12
N ILE A 107 9.87 5.18 18.55
CA ILE A 107 10.69 6.15 19.30
C ILE A 107 9.90 6.84 20.41
N ILE A 108 8.68 7.31 20.11
CA ILE A 108 7.82 7.99 21.09
C ILE A 108 7.47 7.04 22.25
N VAL A 109 7.05 5.82 21.94
CA VAL A 109 6.72 4.80 22.93
C VAL A 109 7.96 4.44 23.77
N GLY A 110 9.13 4.30 23.14
CA GLY A 110 10.39 4.06 23.85
C GLY A 110 10.73 5.16 24.86
N LYS A 111 10.58 6.44 24.47
CA LYS A 111 10.76 7.58 25.38
C LYS A 111 9.76 7.58 26.52
N LEU A 112 8.50 7.23 26.25
CA LEU A 112 7.44 7.15 27.27
C LEU A 112 7.74 6.07 28.31
N LEU A 113 8.19 4.88 27.88
CA LEU A 113 8.60 3.82 28.80
C LEU A 113 9.78 4.26 29.67
N PHE A 114 10.80 4.87 29.06
CA PHE A 114 11.96 5.38 29.79
C PHE A 114 11.56 6.37 30.89
N ASN A 115 10.75 7.38 30.55
CA ASN A 115 10.26 8.36 31.52
C ASN A 115 9.42 7.70 32.63
N SER A 116 8.64 6.66 32.31
CA SER A 116 7.83 5.94 33.31
C SER A 116 8.69 5.17 34.32
N ILE A 117 9.80 4.58 33.85
CA ILE A 117 10.78 3.92 34.71
C ILE A 117 11.46 4.92 35.63
N GLU A 118 11.84 6.09 35.09
CA GLU A 118 12.46 7.16 35.87
C GLU A 118 11.52 7.68 36.97
N VAL A 119 10.25 7.93 36.64
CA VAL A 119 9.21 8.32 37.61
C VAL A 119 9.01 7.23 38.67
N GLY A 120 9.02 5.96 38.27
CA GLY A 120 8.93 4.82 39.20
C GLY A 120 10.11 4.76 40.16
N SER A 121 11.33 4.95 39.65
CA SER A 121 12.56 5.00 40.46
C SER A 121 12.54 6.16 41.44
N ALA A 122 12.18 7.37 40.97
CA ALA A 122 12.06 8.55 41.83
C ALA A 122 11.01 8.33 42.94
N SER A 123 9.88 7.70 42.60
CA SER A 123 8.85 7.35 43.59
C SER A 123 9.35 6.34 44.63
N GLN A 124 10.13 5.34 44.23
CA GLN A 124 10.73 4.38 45.17
C GLN A 124 11.76 5.05 46.10
N GLN A 125 12.57 5.97 45.56
CA GLN A 125 13.51 6.77 46.37
C GLN A 125 12.75 7.62 47.40
N LEU A 126 11.70 8.35 46.98
CA LEU A 126 10.85 9.15 47.87
C LEU A 126 10.19 8.30 48.96
N ILE A 127 9.73 7.09 48.66
CA ILE A 127 9.18 6.16 49.66
C ILE A 127 10.26 5.72 50.65
N GLY A 128 11.47 5.42 50.16
CA GLY A 128 12.62 5.09 51.00
C GLY A 128 12.98 6.22 51.95
N ASP A 129 13.00 7.45 51.46
CA ASP A 129 13.25 8.66 52.26
C ASP A 129 12.15 8.89 53.29
N ALA A 130 10.88 8.79 52.88
CA ALA A 130 9.75 8.91 53.80
C ALA A 130 9.77 7.83 54.90
N ARG A 131 10.15 6.59 54.57
CA ARG A 131 10.33 5.52 55.56
C ARG A 131 11.47 5.81 56.51
N ARG A 132 12.61 6.32 56.03
CA ARG A 132 13.73 6.73 56.89
C ARG A 132 13.28 7.78 57.91
N VAL A 133 12.62 8.84 57.45
CA VAL A 133 12.05 9.90 58.30
C VAL A 133 11.03 9.34 59.30
N ALA A 134 10.19 8.39 58.89
CA ALA A 134 9.20 7.77 59.79
C ALA A 134 9.82 6.80 60.81
N SER A 135 10.90 6.09 60.44
CA SER A 135 11.59 5.11 61.30
C SER A 135 12.55 5.73 62.31
N GLY A 136 12.80 7.05 62.24
CA GLY A 136 13.77 7.75 63.08
C GLY A 136 15.19 7.39 62.68
N SER A 137 15.79 8.07 61.69
CA SER A 137 16.40 9.38 61.91
C SER A 137 15.44 10.51 62.30
#